data_AF-A0A6I9P260-F1
#
_entry.id   AF-A0A6I9P260-F1
#
_cell.length_a   1.000
_cell.length_b   1.000
_cell.length_c   1.000
_cell.angle_alpha   90.00
_cell.angle_beta   90.00
_cell.angle_gamma   90.00
#
_symmetry.space_group_name_H-M   'P 1'
#
loop_
_entity.id
_entity.type
_entity.pdbx_description
1 polymer ?
#
loop_
_entity_poly.entity_id
_entity_poly.type
_entity_poly.pdbx_seq_one_letter_code
_entity_poly.pdbx_strand_id
1 'polypeptide(L)'
;MYEEREGGSEGSESSKRDKQRQTETNSSLSGRIVGGVWWFFTLIIISSYTANLAAFLTVERMVSPIESAEDLAKQTEIAYGTLDAGSTKEFFRRSKIAVFEKMWSYMKSADPPVFVKTTDEGVMRVRKSKGKYAYLLESTMNEYIEQRKPCDTMKVGGNLDSKGYGIATPKGSPLRNPVNLAVLKLNEQGLLDKLKNKWWYDKGECGSGGGDSKVRASLINPAGNPPPLGVGSCGEGGNRQAHTALPL
;
A
#
# COMPACT_ATOMS: atom_id res chain seq x y z
N MET A 1 -12.95 93.84 -56.06
CA MET A 1 -12.32 92.92 -57.03
C MET A 1 -12.31 91.55 -56.40
N TYR A 2 -12.68 90.53 -57.17
CA TYR A 2 -12.87 89.14 -56.73
C TYR A 2 -11.55 88.34 -56.73
N GLU A 3 -11.60 87.14 -56.11
CA GLU A 3 -10.83 85.91 -56.45
C GLU A 3 -9.30 85.90 -56.22
N GLU A 4 -8.63 84.78 -55.86
CA GLU A 4 -9.06 83.43 -55.43
C GLU A 4 -7.88 82.68 -54.73
N ARG A 5 -8.20 81.50 -54.15
CA ARG A 5 -7.35 80.29 -53.94
C ARG A 5 -6.37 80.15 -52.76
N GLU A 6 -6.79 79.30 -51.82
CA GLU A 6 -6.18 78.04 -51.30
C GLU A 6 -4.65 77.84 -51.29
N GLY A 7 -4.05 77.11 -50.34
CA GLY A 7 -4.60 76.33 -49.22
C GLY A 7 -3.50 75.45 -48.58
N GLY A 8 -3.66 74.99 -47.33
CA GLY A 8 -2.53 74.33 -46.63
C GLY A 8 -2.80 73.70 -45.25
N SER A 9 -3.58 72.62 -45.24
CA SER A 9 -3.56 71.52 -44.25
C SER A 9 -3.67 71.86 -42.75
N GLU A 10 -4.88 71.81 -42.21
CA GLU A 10 -5.11 71.57 -40.78
C GLU A 10 -4.76 70.12 -40.41
N GLY A 11 -4.03 69.93 -39.31
CA GLY A 11 -3.80 68.62 -38.69
C GLY A 11 -4.25 68.65 -37.23
N SER A 12 -5.44 68.13 -36.94
CA SER A 12 -5.94 67.99 -35.57
C SER A 12 -6.86 66.75 -35.42
N GLU A 13 -7.25 66.46 -34.18
CA GLU A 13 -8.14 65.37 -33.75
C GLU A 13 -7.55 63.93 -33.74
N SER A 14 -6.58 63.79 -32.85
CA SER A 14 -6.72 62.81 -31.76
C SER A 14 -8.17 62.74 -31.23
N SER A 15 -8.98 61.78 -31.71
CA SER A 15 -10.02 61.04 -30.95
C SER A 15 -10.99 60.30 -31.88
N LYS A 16 -10.71 59.01 -32.17
CA LYS A 16 -11.73 57.94 -32.31
C LYS A 16 -11.07 56.59 -32.57
N ARG A 17 -11.41 55.63 -31.68
CA ARG A 17 -11.14 54.17 -31.77
C ARG A 17 -9.72 53.68 -31.49
N ASP A 18 -9.37 53.74 -30.21
CA ASP A 18 -8.80 52.59 -29.48
C ASP A 18 -9.79 51.39 -29.46
N LYS A 19 -10.19 50.91 -30.64
CA LYS A 19 -11.06 49.74 -30.79
C LYS A 19 -10.65 48.84 -31.96
N GLN A 20 -9.34 48.72 -32.17
CA GLN A 20 -8.78 47.61 -32.95
C GLN A 20 -7.32 47.28 -32.54
N ARG A 21 -7.14 46.95 -31.26
CA ARG A 21 -6.15 45.92 -30.87
C ARG A 21 -6.84 44.58 -30.63
N GLN A 22 -7.80 44.26 -31.50
CA GLN A 22 -8.05 42.88 -31.86
C GLN A 22 -6.70 42.31 -32.30
N THR A 23 -6.21 41.23 -31.69
CA THR A 23 -5.15 40.45 -32.32
C THR A 23 -5.76 39.81 -33.55
N GLU A 24 -5.71 40.51 -34.69
CA GLU A 24 -6.08 39.98 -35.99
C GLU A 24 -5.05 38.92 -36.39
N THR A 25 -5.18 37.73 -35.78
CA THR A 25 -4.68 36.51 -36.38
C THR A 25 -5.46 36.31 -37.67
N ASN A 26 -4.94 36.88 -38.77
CA ASN A 26 -5.42 36.63 -40.12
C ASN A 26 -5.22 35.14 -40.43
N SER A 27 -6.20 34.35 -39.99
CA SER A 27 -6.14 32.90 -40.00
C SER A 27 -6.50 32.36 -41.38
N SER A 28 -5.54 32.51 -42.30
CA SER A 28 -5.46 31.72 -43.53
C SER A 28 -5.80 30.26 -43.22
N LEU A 29 -6.49 29.57 -44.13
CA LEU A 29 -6.99 28.21 -43.91
C LEU A 29 -5.90 27.25 -43.38
N SER A 30 -4.67 27.42 -43.88
CA SER A 30 -3.44 26.75 -43.40
C SER A 30 -3.13 27.01 -41.92
N GLY A 31 -3.20 28.26 -41.45
CA GLY A 31 -2.98 28.63 -40.05
C GLY A 31 -4.03 28.05 -39.11
N ARG A 32 -5.28 27.87 -39.57
CA ARG A 32 -6.35 27.20 -38.81
C ARG A 32 -6.07 25.71 -38.64
N ILE A 33 -5.53 25.04 -39.66
CA ILE A 33 -5.14 23.63 -39.60
C ILE A 33 -3.96 23.45 -38.63
N VAL A 34 -2.91 24.27 -38.74
CA VAL A 34 -1.75 24.23 -37.82
C VAL A 34 -2.19 24.49 -36.37
N GLY A 35 -3.07 25.48 -36.15
CA GLY A 35 -3.65 25.73 -34.84
C GLY A 35 -4.44 24.54 -34.29
N GLY A 36 -5.27 23.89 -35.12
CA GLY A 36 -6.02 22.70 -34.72
C GLY A 36 -5.13 21.52 -34.33
N VAL A 37 -4.07 21.25 -35.09
CA VAL A 37 -3.08 20.20 -34.77
C VAL A 37 -2.33 20.54 -33.47
N TRP A 38 -1.94 21.80 -33.27
CA TRP A 38 -1.29 22.26 -32.03
C TRP A 38 -2.18 22.14 -30.79
N TRP A 39 -3.46 22.51 -30.90
CA TRP A 39 -4.45 22.34 -29.84
C TRP A 39 -4.68 20.86 -29.52
N PHE A 40 -4.79 19.99 -30.53
CA PHE A 40 -4.93 18.55 -30.34
C PHE A 40 -3.70 17.92 -29.66
N PHE A 41 -2.50 18.31 -30.09
CA PHE A 41 -1.24 17.89 -29.43
C PHE A 41 -1.20 18.33 -27.96
N THR A 42 -1.55 19.58 -27.69
CA THR A 42 -1.58 20.13 -26.32
C THR A 42 -2.61 19.41 -25.45
N LEU A 43 -3.80 19.06 -25.98
CA LEU A 43 -4.81 18.26 -25.29
C LEU A 43 -4.31 16.85 -24.95
N ILE A 44 -3.56 16.19 -25.86
CA ILE A 44 -2.95 14.88 -25.58
C ILE A 44 -1.91 14.97 -24.46
N ILE A 45 -1.05 16.00 -24.47
CA ILE A 45 -0.02 16.20 -23.44
C ILE A 45 -0.66 16.49 -22.08
N ILE A 46 -1.65 17.38 -22.01
CA ILE A 46 -2.38 17.67 -20.76
C ILE A 46 -3.13 16.41 -20.29
N SER A 47 -3.85 15.71 -21.16
CA SER A 47 -4.59 14.50 -20.83
C SER A 47 -3.67 13.42 -20.24
N SER A 48 -2.58 13.08 -20.93
CA SER A 48 -1.61 12.07 -20.44
C SER A 48 -0.89 12.49 -19.16
N TYR A 49 -0.57 13.78 -18.98
CA TYR A 49 -0.04 14.29 -17.72
C TYR A 49 -1.06 14.16 -16.58
N THR A 50 -2.31 14.59 -16.80
CA THR A 50 -3.37 14.47 -15.79
C THR A 50 -3.71 13.02 -15.46
N ALA A 51 -3.65 12.10 -16.43
CA ALA A 51 -3.86 10.68 -16.21
C ALA A 51 -2.74 10.05 -15.37
N ASN A 52 -1.47 10.36 -15.66
CA ASN A 52 -0.33 9.89 -14.87
C ASN A 52 -0.31 10.49 -13.46
N LEU A 53 -0.65 11.78 -13.32
CA LEU A 53 -0.79 12.45 -12.02
C LEU A 53 -1.96 11.86 -11.21
N ALA A 54 -3.12 11.65 -11.84
CA ALA A 54 -4.26 11.01 -11.20
C ALA A 54 -3.91 9.58 -10.77
N ALA A 55 -3.23 8.79 -11.60
CA ALA A 55 -2.76 7.46 -11.23
C ALA A 55 -1.77 7.49 -10.05
N PHE A 56 -0.92 8.52 -9.93
CA PHE A 56 -0.06 8.67 -8.75
C PHE A 56 -0.86 9.09 -7.49
N LEU A 57 -1.87 9.95 -7.64
CA LEU A 57 -2.71 10.42 -6.54
C LEU A 57 -3.76 9.40 -6.06
N THR A 58 -4.18 8.46 -6.91
CA THR A 58 -5.10 7.36 -6.53
C THR A 58 -4.37 6.12 -6.05
N VAL A 59 -3.10 5.93 -6.44
CA VAL A 59 -2.27 4.83 -5.93
C VAL A 59 -1.62 5.27 -4.62
N GLU A 60 -2.38 5.16 -3.53
CA GLU A 60 -1.82 4.93 -2.20
C GLU A 60 -1.11 3.56 -2.22
N ARG A 61 0.17 3.54 -2.64
CA ARG A 61 1.00 2.36 -2.42
C ARG A 61 1.14 2.19 -0.92
N MET A 62 0.64 1.06 -0.39
CA MET A 62 1.10 0.54 0.89
C MET A 62 2.55 0.06 0.73
N VAL A 63 3.47 1.02 0.73
CA VAL A 63 4.90 0.75 0.80
C VAL A 63 5.17 0.24 2.20
N SER A 64 5.31 -1.08 2.34
CA SER A 64 5.85 -1.63 3.57
C SER A 64 7.29 -1.13 3.72
N PRO A 65 7.67 -0.46 4.82
CA PRO A 65 9.04 0.01 5.02
C PRO A 65 10.04 -1.14 5.25
N ILE A 66 9.54 -2.38 5.33
CA ILE A 66 10.27 -3.63 5.49
C ILE A 66 9.71 -4.63 4.47
N GLU A 67 10.58 -5.24 3.67
CA GLU A 67 10.21 -6.39 2.82
C GLU A 67 10.79 -7.71 3.35
N SER A 68 11.88 -7.63 4.13
CA SER A 68 12.66 -8.79 4.59
C SER A 68 13.16 -8.67 6.04
N ALA A 69 13.58 -9.79 6.64
CA ALA A 69 14.21 -9.76 7.97
C ALA A 69 15.61 -9.14 7.94
N GLU A 70 16.27 -9.20 6.78
CA GLU A 70 17.53 -8.52 6.48
C GLU A 70 17.37 -7.00 6.60
N ASP A 71 16.22 -6.44 6.21
CA ASP A 71 15.96 -5.01 6.34
C ASP A 71 15.73 -4.62 7.80
N LEU A 72 14.96 -5.41 8.56
CA LEU A 72 14.85 -5.28 10.01
C LEU A 72 16.22 -5.27 10.70
N ALA A 73 17.16 -6.12 10.24
CA ALA A 73 18.51 -6.20 10.77
C ALA A 73 19.43 -5.03 10.35
N LYS A 74 19.12 -4.28 9.28
CA LYS A 74 19.87 -3.09 8.85
C LYS A 74 19.50 -1.85 9.67
N GLN A 75 18.22 -1.70 9.98
CA GLN A 75 17.65 -0.53 10.67
C GLN A 75 17.50 -0.72 12.19
N THR A 76 17.13 0.34 12.91
CA THR A 76 16.89 0.32 14.38
C THR A 76 15.65 1.11 14.83
N GLU A 77 14.89 1.70 13.89
CA GLU A 77 13.71 2.53 14.16
C GLU A 77 12.47 1.69 14.54
N ILE A 78 12.34 0.52 13.91
CA ILE A 78 11.32 -0.49 14.16
C ILE A 78 11.98 -1.56 15.02
N ALA A 79 11.57 -1.61 16.29
CA ALA A 79 12.04 -2.63 17.22
C ALA A 79 11.46 -4.00 16.83
N TYR A 80 12.13 -5.09 17.19
CA TYR A 80 11.63 -6.44 16.91
C TYR A 80 11.97 -7.42 18.02
N GLY A 81 11.09 -8.39 18.24
CA GLY A 81 11.20 -9.34 19.35
C GLY A 81 10.49 -10.67 19.11
N THR A 82 10.68 -11.60 20.05
CA THR A 82 10.14 -12.97 20.03
C THR A 82 9.50 -13.31 21.38
N LEU A 83 8.80 -14.44 21.45
CA LEU A 83 8.33 -15.01 22.72
C LEU A 83 9.52 -15.38 23.63
N ASP A 84 9.48 -14.93 24.89
CA ASP A 84 10.59 -15.05 25.85
C ASP A 84 10.96 -16.52 26.18
N ALA A 85 10.03 -17.44 26.00
CA ALA A 85 10.17 -18.88 26.23
C ALA A 85 9.90 -19.73 24.95
N GLY A 86 10.20 -19.19 23.76
CA GLY A 86 9.87 -19.83 22.47
C GLY A 86 11.02 -20.54 21.73
N SER A 87 10.64 -21.47 20.84
CA SER A 87 11.52 -22.10 19.83
C SER A 87 12.23 -21.06 18.95
N THR A 88 11.56 -19.95 18.65
CA THR A 88 12.06 -18.83 17.84
C THR A 88 13.19 -18.07 18.53
N LYS A 89 13.08 -17.80 19.84
CA LYS A 89 14.15 -17.19 20.63
C LYS A 89 15.40 -18.07 20.65
N GLU A 90 15.20 -19.39 20.80
CA GLU A 90 16.29 -20.36 20.79
C GLU A 90 16.94 -20.49 19.40
N PHE A 91 16.17 -20.37 18.32
CA PHE A 91 16.68 -20.31 16.95
C PHE A 91 17.64 -19.13 16.77
N PHE A 92 17.24 -17.91 17.15
CA PHE A 92 18.13 -16.74 17.08
C PHE A 92 19.36 -16.89 17.98
N ARG A 93 19.21 -17.47 19.18
CA ARG A 93 20.33 -17.73 20.10
C ARG A 93 21.38 -18.72 19.57
N ARG A 94 20.98 -19.69 18.72
CA ARG A 94 21.86 -20.72 18.16
C ARG A 94 22.22 -20.54 16.69
N SER A 95 21.63 -19.56 16.01
CA SER A 95 21.88 -19.31 14.60
C SER A 95 23.34 -18.96 14.36
N LYS A 96 23.88 -19.41 13.23
CA LYS A 96 25.24 -19.08 12.75
C LYS A 96 25.22 -18.20 11.50
N ILE A 97 24.05 -17.67 11.15
CA ILE A 97 23.85 -16.78 10.01
C ILE A 97 24.05 -15.35 10.50
N ALA A 98 25.02 -14.63 9.94
CA ALA A 98 25.45 -13.32 10.43
C ALA A 98 24.30 -12.30 10.61
N VAL A 99 23.29 -12.33 9.72
CA VAL A 99 22.07 -11.51 9.85
C VAL A 99 21.32 -11.83 11.14
N PHE A 100 21.07 -13.11 11.42
CA PHE A 100 20.34 -13.57 12.59
C PHE A 100 21.15 -13.45 13.89
N GLU A 101 22.48 -13.57 13.83
CA GLU A 101 23.38 -13.26 14.97
C GLU A 101 23.35 -11.75 15.32
N LYS A 102 23.31 -10.87 14.31
CA LYS A 102 23.12 -9.42 14.51
C LYS A 102 21.76 -9.12 15.14
N MET A 103 20.68 -9.73 14.62
CA MET A 103 19.33 -9.62 15.19
C MET A 103 19.26 -10.13 16.64
N TRP A 104 19.92 -11.25 16.94
CA TRP A 104 20.01 -11.78 18.30
C TRP A 104 20.77 -10.83 19.24
N SER A 105 21.86 -10.26 18.77
CA SER A 105 22.67 -9.29 19.53
C SER A 105 21.84 -8.05 19.89
N TYR A 106 21.10 -7.50 18.91
CA TYR A 106 20.12 -6.43 19.14
C TYR A 106 19.05 -6.83 20.16
N MET A 107 18.37 -7.97 19.95
CA MET A 107 17.30 -8.43 20.86
C MET A 107 17.79 -8.66 22.30
N LYS A 108 19.06 -9.05 22.47
CA LYS A 108 19.70 -9.25 23.78
C LYS A 108 20.08 -7.93 24.47
N SER A 109 20.44 -6.89 23.72
CA SER A 109 20.86 -5.59 24.27
C SER A 109 19.78 -4.51 24.24
N ALA A 110 18.58 -4.82 23.75
CA ALA A 110 17.49 -3.85 23.64
C ALA A 110 16.88 -3.50 25.01
N ASP A 111 16.82 -2.20 25.29
CA ASP A 111 16.15 -1.59 26.44
C ASP A 111 15.14 -0.55 25.93
N PRO A 112 13.84 -0.63 26.26
CA PRO A 112 13.19 -1.67 27.07
C PRO A 112 13.16 -3.05 26.37
N PRO A 113 13.00 -4.15 27.13
CA PRO A 113 13.05 -5.50 26.59
C PRO A 113 12.04 -5.73 25.45
N VAL A 114 12.53 -6.31 24.36
CA VAL A 114 11.74 -6.63 23.16
C VAL A 114 11.02 -7.97 23.25
N PHE A 115 11.40 -8.85 24.17
CA PHE A 115 10.70 -10.12 24.38
C PHE A 115 9.32 -9.92 25.04
N VAL A 116 8.40 -10.85 24.79
CA VAL A 116 7.05 -10.88 25.37
C VAL A 116 6.76 -12.24 26.02
N LYS A 117 5.88 -12.29 27.02
CA LYS A 117 5.59 -13.52 27.79
C LYS A 117 4.53 -14.39 27.12
N THR A 118 3.60 -13.81 26.37
CA THR A 118 2.56 -14.53 25.63
C THR A 118 2.46 -14.07 24.17
N THR A 119 1.90 -14.92 23.31
CA THR A 119 1.67 -14.57 21.90
C THR A 119 0.70 -13.41 21.76
N ASP A 120 -0.35 -13.36 22.57
CA ASP A 120 -1.34 -12.28 22.56
C ASP A 120 -0.75 -10.93 22.99
N GLU A 121 0.19 -10.94 23.95
CA GLU A 121 0.97 -9.75 24.32
C GLU A 121 1.80 -9.25 23.14
N GLY A 122 2.46 -10.15 22.41
CA GLY A 122 3.21 -9.82 21.18
C GLY A 122 2.34 -9.19 20.10
N VAL A 123 1.19 -9.80 19.80
CA VAL A 123 0.22 -9.27 18.83
C VAL A 123 -0.33 -7.90 19.28
N MET A 124 -0.74 -7.76 20.55
CA MET A 124 -1.19 -6.47 21.08
C MET A 124 -0.09 -5.39 21.07
N ARG A 125 1.18 -5.76 21.26
CA ARG A 125 2.32 -4.84 21.19
C ARG A 125 2.49 -4.30 19.78
N VAL A 126 2.45 -5.15 18.75
CA VAL A 126 2.47 -4.72 17.32
C VAL A 126 1.36 -3.72 17.04
N ARG A 127 0.11 -4.07 17.39
CA ARG A 127 -1.09 -3.23 17.19
C ARG A 127 -0.96 -1.85 17.84
N LYS A 128 -0.46 -1.79 19.07
CA LYS A 128 -0.28 -0.53 19.83
C LYS A 128 0.91 0.30 19.35
N SER A 129 1.93 -0.32 18.76
CA SER A 129 3.18 0.34 18.36
C SER A 129 3.14 1.06 17.02
N LYS A 130 2.01 1.07 16.29
CA LYS A 130 1.82 1.83 15.04
C LYS A 130 2.99 1.67 14.04
N GLY A 131 3.36 0.42 13.77
CA GLY A 131 4.46 0.08 12.86
C GLY A 131 5.88 0.23 13.43
N LYS A 132 6.07 0.67 14.69
CA LYS A 132 7.39 0.76 15.35
C LYS A 132 7.82 -0.51 16.12
N TYR A 133 7.02 -1.59 16.06
CA TYR A 133 7.41 -2.89 16.61
C TYR A 133 6.92 -4.03 15.71
N ALA A 134 7.83 -4.96 15.38
CA ALA A 134 7.56 -6.19 14.65
C ALA A 134 7.69 -7.42 15.57
N TYR A 135 6.75 -8.35 15.49
CA TYR A 135 6.75 -9.56 16.32
C TYR A 135 7.07 -10.79 15.46
N LEU A 136 8.12 -11.52 15.84
CA LEU A 136 8.63 -12.68 15.12
C LEU A 136 8.03 -13.96 15.71
N LEU A 137 7.13 -14.60 14.96
CA LEU A 137 6.37 -15.79 15.35
C LEU A 137 6.26 -16.81 14.20
N GLU A 138 5.79 -18.02 14.50
CA GLU A 138 5.69 -19.13 13.54
C GLU A 138 4.65 -18.82 12.43
N SER A 139 4.95 -19.15 11.16
CA SER A 139 4.17 -18.67 10.01
C SER A 139 2.69 -19.11 10.02
N THR A 140 2.42 -20.29 10.56
CA THR A 140 1.09 -20.86 10.80
C THR A 140 0.23 -20.00 11.73
N MET A 141 0.82 -19.47 12.79
CA MET A 141 0.14 -18.56 13.72
C MET A 141 0.04 -17.14 13.14
N ASN A 142 0.99 -16.73 12.29
CA ASN A 142 0.90 -15.44 11.58
C ASN A 142 -0.28 -15.44 10.58
N GLU A 143 -0.33 -16.46 9.71
CA GLU A 143 -1.44 -16.73 8.78
C GLU A 143 -2.80 -16.89 9.51
N TYR A 144 -2.79 -17.29 10.79
CA TYR A 144 -4.02 -17.38 11.60
C TYR A 144 -4.48 -16.01 12.11
N ILE A 145 -3.56 -15.20 12.64
CA ILE A 145 -3.87 -13.89 13.24
C ILE A 145 -4.24 -12.85 12.17
N GLU A 146 -3.60 -12.90 10.99
CA GLU A 146 -3.95 -12.11 9.80
C GLU A 146 -5.43 -12.30 9.37
N GLN A 147 -6.00 -13.47 9.64
CA GLN A 147 -7.40 -13.80 9.34
C GLN A 147 -8.39 -13.43 10.47
N ARG A 148 -7.95 -12.74 11.54
CA ARG A 148 -8.76 -12.35 12.71
C ARG A 148 -8.98 -10.85 12.79
N LYS A 149 -10.15 -10.44 13.28
CA LYS A 149 -10.44 -9.01 13.46
C LYS A 149 -9.46 -8.35 14.46
N PRO A 150 -9.13 -7.06 14.27
CA PRO A 150 -9.65 -6.14 13.24
C PRO A 150 -8.85 -6.14 11.92
N CYS A 151 -8.15 -7.23 11.55
CA CYS A 151 -7.44 -7.36 10.26
C CYS A 151 -6.30 -6.34 10.09
N ASP A 152 -5.61 -6.05 11.20
CA ASP A 152 -4.61 -4.99 11.40
C ASP A 152 -3.17 -5.54 11.48
N THR A 153 -2.95 -6.77 11.00
CA THR A 153 -1.68 -7.49 11.00
C THR A 153 -1.49 -8.18 9.66
N MET A 154 -0.28 -8.13 9.09
CA MET A 154 0.06 -8.82 7.84
C MET A 154 1.36 -9.64 7.97
N LYS A 155 1.47 -10.71 7.17
CA LYS A 155 2.74 -11.43 7.00
C LYS A 155 3.67 -10.67 6.06
N VAL A 156 4.92 -10.43 6.49
CA VAL A 156 5.97 -9.77 5.70
C VAL A 156 7.12 -10.73 5.46
N GLY A 157 7.60 -10.76 4.21
CA GLY A 157 8.75 -11.57 3.79
C GLY A 157 8.50 -13.08 3.76
N GLY A 158 9.57 -13.81 3.48
CA GLY A 158 9.59 -15.28 3.51
C GLY A 158 9.68 -15.85 4.92
N ASN A 159 9.50 -17.17 5.04
CA ASN A 159 9.79 -17.88 6.28
C ASN A 159 11.31 -17.90 6.54
N LEU A 160 11.73 -17.64 7.79
CA LEU A 160 13.15 -17.61 8.19
C LEU A 160 13.77 -19.01 8.31
N ASP A 161 12.94 -20.03 8.53
CA ASP A 161 13.32 -21.43 8.55
C ASP A 161 12.18 -22.35 8.07
N SER A 162 12.55 -23.60 7.78
CA SER A 162 11.62 -24.66 7.39
C SER A 162 11.36 -25.58 8.59
N LYS A 163 10.33 -25.25 9.37
CA LYS A 163 9.82 -26.03 10.50
C LYS A 163 8.44 -26.62 10.21
N GLY A 164 8.07 -27.66 10.94
CA GLY A 164 6.74 -28.27 10.89
C GLY A 164 6.36 -28.87 12.23
N TYR A 165 5.06 -28.94 12.50
CA TYR A 165 4.51 -29.60 13.69
C TYR A 165 4.48 -31.12 13.51
N GLY A 166 4.63 -31.86 14.61
CA GLY A 166 4.54 -33.32 14.63
C GLY A 166 3.93 -33.83 15.93
N ILE A 167 3.32 -35.02 15.88
CA ILE A 167 2.70 -35.64 17.05
C ILE A 167 3.80 -36.31 17.89
N ALA A 168 4.07 -35.76 19.07
CA ALA A 168 5.04 -36.32 20.00
C ALA A 168 4.49 -37.58 20.68
N THR A 169 5.33 -38.61 20.79
CA THR A 169 5.05 -39.82 21.59
C THR A 169 6.24 -40.08 22.52
N PRO A 170 6.04 -40.71 23.69
CA PRO A 170 7.15 -41.10 24.57
C PRO A 170 8.17 -41.97 23.82
N LYS A 171 9.46 -41.81 24.14
CA LYS A 171 10.54 -42.58 23.50
C LYS A 171 10.31 -44.08 23.75
N GLY A 172 10.23 -44.86 22.67
CA GLY A 172 9.93 -46.30 22.72
C GLY A 172 8.43 -46.65 22.77
N SER A 173 7.52 -45.68 22.69
CA SER A 173 6.08 -45.96 22.67
C SER A 173 5.66 -46.79 21.44
N PRO A 174 4.86 -47.86 21.62
CA PRO A 174 4.33 -48.66 20.50
C PRO A 174 3.38 -47.86 19.60
N LEU A 175 2.85 -46.73 20.08
CA LEU A 175 1.96 -45.85 19.30
C LEU A 175 2.69 -45.09 18.17
N ARG A 176 4.02 -44.99 18.21
CA ARG A 176 4.81 -44.21 17.24
C ARG A 176 4.54 -44.64 15.80
N ASN A 177 4.59 -45.94 15.50
CA ASN A 177 4.44 -46.44 14.14
C ASN A 177 2.98 -46.36 13.64
N PRO A 178 1.95 -46.79 14.41
CA PRO A 178 0.54 -46.59 14.05
C PRO A 178 0.18 -45.12 13.80
N VAL A 179 0.61 -44.21 14.67
CA VAL A 179 0.34 -42.76 14.52
C VAL A 179 1.02 -42.21 13.27
N ASN A 180 2.28 -42.55 13.01
CA ASN A 180 2.99 -42.10 11.81
C ASN A 180 2.31 -42.56 10.52
N LEU A 181 1.87 -43.84 10.45
CA LEU A 181 1.11 -44.37 9.31
C LEU A 181 -0.26 -43.71 9.17
N ALA A 182 -0.94 -43.36 10.27
CA ALA A 182 -2.20 -42.64 10.22
C ALA A 182 -2.04 -41.22 9.67
N VAL A 183 -0.99 -40.49 10.08
CA VAL A 183 -0.69 -39.15 9.56
C VAL A 183 -0.41 -39.18 8.05
N LEU A 184 0.38 -40.16 7.58
CA LEU A 184 0.63 -40.34 6.14
C LEU A 184 -0.66 -40.55 5.34
N LYS A 185 -1.56 -41.43 5.81
CA LYS A 185 -2.87 -41.65 5.16
C LYS A 185 -3.74 -40.38 5.11
N LEU A 186 -3.75 -39.58 6.18
CA LEU A 186 -4.48 -38.30 6.19
C LEU A 186 -3.89 -37.28 5.21
N ASN A 187 -2.57 -37.31 5.00
CA ASN A 187 -1.86 -36.47 4.05
C ASN A 187 -2.12 -36.88 2.60
N GLU A 188 -1.98 -38.17 2.28
CA GLU A 188 -2.26 -38.74 0.95
C GLU A 188 -3.71 -38.50 0.49
N GLN A 189 -4.66 -38.47 1.44
CA GLN A 189 -6.07 -38.18 1.18
C GLN A 189 -6.41 -36.67 1.10
N GLY A 190 -5.43 -35.77 1.28
CA GLY A 190 -5.66 -34.32 1.31
C GLY A 190 -6.52 -33.84 2.50
N LEU A 191 -6.73 -34.68 3.51
CA LEU A 191 -7.58 -34.36 4.67
C LEU A 191 -6.92 -33.31 5.57
N LEU A 192 -5.57 -33.30 5.64
CA LEU A 192 -4.83 -32.27 6.38
C LEU A 192 -5.02 -30.88 5.75
N ASP A 193 -4.95 -30.76 4.42
CA ASP A 193 -5.19 -29.49 3.72
C ASP A 193 -6.64 -29.03 3.86
N LYS A 194 -7.60 -29.96 3.73
CA LYS A 194 -9.03 -29.68 3.99
C LYS A 194 -9.26 -29.18 5.43
N LEU A 195 -8.54 -29.71 6.41
CA LEU A 195 -8.58 -29.24 7.78
C LEU A 195 -7.89 -27.87 7.94
N LYS A 196 -6.73 -27.62 7.31
CA LYS A 196 -6.10 -26.28 7.31
C LYS A 196 -7.09 -25.25 6.79
N ASN A 197 -7.67 -25.46 5.61
CA ASN A 197 -8.62 -24.52 5.00
C ASN A 197 -9.82 -24.26 5.90
N LYS A 198 -10.41 -25.32 6.47
CA LYS A 198 -11.55 -25.24 7.40
C LYS A 198 -11.30 -24.41 8.66
N TRP A 199 -10.07 -24.36 9.17
CA TRP A 199 -9.75 -23.69 10.45
C TRP A 199 -9.05 -22.34 10.28
N TRP A 200 -8.36 -22.11 9.15
CA TRP A 200 -7.70 -20.84 8.83
C TRP A 200 -8.56 -19.93 7.93
N TYR A 201 -9.07 -20.44 6.80
CA TYR A 201 -9.66 -19.61 5.74
C TYR A 201 -11.19 -19.63 5.76
N ASP A 202 -11.83 -20.80 5.82
CA ASP A 202 -13.31 -20.92 5.89
C ASP A 202 -13.90 -20.28 7.16
N LYS A 203 -13.06 -20.12 8.19
CA LYS A 203 -13.35 -19.45 9.47
C LYS A 203 -12.55 -18.16 9.67
N GLY A 204 -12.01 -17.60 8.58
CA GLY A 204 -11.44 -16.27 8.57
C GLY A 204 -12.53 -15.24 8.81
N GLU A 205 -12.27 -14.29 9.71
CA GLU A 205 -13.16 -13.15 9.98
C GLU A 205 -12.84 -11.95 9.10
N CYS A 206 -11.64 -11.96 8.52
CA CYS A 206 -11.14 -11.01 7.53
C CYS A 206 -11.45 -11.54 6.14
N GLY A 207 -12.54 -11.07 5.53
CA GLY A 207 -12.73 -11.25 4.09
C GLY A 207 -11.62 -10.55 3.32
N SER A 208 -11.27 -11.05 2.13
CA SER A 208 -10.30 -10.44 1.20
C SER A 208 -10.81 -9.14 0.55
N GLY A 209 -11.26 -8.20 1.39
CA GLY A 209 -11.95 -6.95 1.05
C GLY A 209 -11.81 -5.88 2.14
N GLY A 210 -10.75 -5.95 2.95
CA GLY A 210 -10.35 -4.88 3.88
C GLY A 210 -9.75 -3.69 3.13
N GLY A 211 -10.53 -3.08 2.24
CA GLY A 211 -10.10 -2.05 1.30
C GLY A 211 -11.18 -1.04 0.91
N ASP A 212 -12.41 -1.19 1.41
CA ASP A 212 -13.39 -0.09 1.41
C ASP A 212 -13.03 0.93 2.50
N SER A 213 -11.88 1.58 2.32
CA SER A 213 -11.63 2.91 2.84
C SER A 213 -12.67 3.82 2.20
N LYS A 214 -13.85 3.88 2.83
CA LYS A 214 -14.93 4.78 2.49
C LYS A 214 -14.37 6.19 2.60
N VAL A 215 -13.92 6.75 1.46
CA VAL A 215 -13.14 7.97 1.39
C VAL A 215 -13.97 9.11 1.97
N ARG A 216 -13.79 9.35 3.27
CA ARG A 216 -14.04 10.65 3.87
C ARG A 216 -12.98 11.55 3.29
N ALA A 217 -13.30 12.14 2.14
CA ALA A 217 -12.59 13.25 1.56
C ALA A 217 -12.53 14.35 2.64
N SER A 218 -11.45 14.30 3.42
CA SER A 218 -11.15 15.30 4.43
C SER A 218 -10.72 16.51 3.62
N LEU A 219 -11.67 17.44 3.43
CA LEU A 219 -11.53 18.59 2.56
C LEU A 219 -10.32 19.43 3.00
N ILE A 220 -9.16 19.17 2.40
CA ILE A 220 -8.07 20.13 2.35
C ILE A 220 -8.58 21.23 1.44
N ASN A 221 -9.09 22.31 2.05
CA ASN A 221 -9.56 23.50 1.37
C ASN A 221 -8.38 24.46 1.11
N PRO A 222 -7.79 24.52 -0.10
CA PRO A 222 -7.27 25.77 -0.60
C PRO A 222 -8.46 26.68 -0.93
N ALA A 223 -8.51 27.84 -0.28
CA ALA A 223 -9.56 28.86 -0.32
C ALA A 223 -10.47 28.92 -1.58
N GLY A 224 -11.78 28.79 -1.34
CA GLY A 224 -12.79 29.67 -1.96
C GLY A 224 -13.29 29.35 -3.37
N ASN A 225 -14.18 28.35 -3.51
CA ASN A 225 -15.40 28.45 -4.31
C ASN A 225 -16.36 27.27 -4.02
N PRO A 226 -17.70 27.48 -4.01
CA PRO A 226 -18.67 26.40 -3.77
C PRO A 226 -18.97 25.60 -5.06
N PRO A 227 -19.07 24.26 -5.01
CA PRO A 227 -19.48 23.44 -6.16
C PRO A 227 -21.02 23.36 -6.28
N PRO A 228 -21.57 23.19 -7.50
CA PRO A 228 -23.00 22.98 -7.71
C PRO A 228 -23.44 21.53 -7.39
N LEU A 229 -24.74 21.36 -7.20
CA LEU A 229 -25.38 20.10 -6.81
C LEU A 229 -25.59 19.11 -7.98
N GLY A 230 -25.22 17.85 -7.74
CA GLY A 230 -25.91 16.66 -8.29
C GLY A 230 -25.49 16.18 -9.68
N VAL A 231 -25.17 14.88 -9.77
CA VAL A 231 -25.94 13.81 -10.46
C VAL A 231 -25.27 12.48 -10.04
N GLY A 232 -26.05 11.43 -9.79
CA GLY A 232 -25.52 10.09 -9.51
C GLY A 232 -25.83 9.10 -10.63
N SER A 233 -25.04 8.02 -10.72
CA SER A 233 -25.50 6.74 -11.29
C SER A 233 -24.64 5.57 -10.79
N CYS A 234 -25.18 4.35 -10.90
CA CYS A 234 -24.61 3.09 -10.40
C CYS A 234 -23.83 2.32 -11.48
N GLY A 235 -23.10 1.27 -11.07
CA GLY A 235 -23.02 0.04 -11.88
C GLY A 235 -21.64 -0.55 -12.17
N GLU A 236 -21.28 -1.59 -11.41
CA GLU A 236 -20.58 -2.84 -11.82
C GLU A 236 -19.32 -2.86 -12.72
N GLY A 237 -18.29 -3.60 -12.24
CA GLY A 237 -17.60 -4.57 -13.10
C GLY A 237 -16.05 -4.62 -13.09
N GLY A 238 -15.46 -5.57 -12.35
CA GLY A 238 -14.35 -6.35 -12.91
C GLY A 238 -12.89 -6.16 -12.42
N ASN A 239 -12.54 -6.89 -11.34
CA ASN A 239 -11.40 -7.83 -11.28
C ASN A 239 -9.92 -7.34 -11.14
N ARG A 240 -9.27 -7.86 -10.07
CA ARG A 240 -7.81 -8.19 -9.86
C ARG A 240 -6.88 -7.24 -9.07
N GLN A 241 -6.31 -7.84 -8.01
CA GLN A 241 -4.98 -7.63 -7.38
C GLN A 241 -4.67 -6.29 -6.67
N ALA A 242 -3.91 -6.23 -5.55
CA ALA A 242 -3.61 -7.22 -4.49
C ALA A 242 -2.91 -6.54 -3.27
N HIS A 243 -3.04 -7.15 -2.08
CA HIS A 243 -2.20 -7.01 -0.87
C HIS A 243 -2.31 -5.75 0.04
N THR A 244 -2.36 -6.03 1.35
CA THR A 244 -2.73 -5.18 2.53
C THR A 244 -2.12 -5.92 3.77
N ALA A 245 -1.85 -5.35 4.95
CA ALA A 245 -1.97 -3.99 5.49
C ALA A 245 -0.91 -3.72 6.60
N LEU A 246 -0.27 -2.54 6.60
CA LEU A 246 0.21 -1.88 7.83
C LEU A 246 -0.96 -1.15 8.51
N PRO A 247 -0.84 -0.73 9.79
CA PRO A 247 -1.84 0.15 10.39
C PRO A 247 -1.84 1.55 9.75
N LEU A 248 -2.99 2.22 9.81
CA LEU A 248 -3.13 3.68 9.70
C LEU A 248 -2.57 4.39 10.96
#